data_AF-A0A7S3W9W9-F1
#
_entry.id   AF-A0A7S3W9W9-F1
#
_cell.length_a   1.000
_cell.length_b   1.000
_cell.length_c   1.000
_cell.angle_alpha   90.00
_cell.angle_beta   90.00
_cell.angle_gamma   90.00
#
_symmetry.space_group_name_H-M   'P 1'
#
loop_
_entity.id
_entity.type
_entity.pdbx_description
1 polymer ?
#
loop_
_entity_poly.entity_id
_entity_poly.type
_entity_poly.pdbx_seq_one_letter_code
_entity_poly.pdbx_strand_id
1 'polypeptide(L)'
;FAFFSRLLRVVPVAGNLRLGISRCGFSGGVEVSREYAEHGVPDADIIFFVTARPIGAQSGADTIAYSGHCEVDQFGRPVAAHFNWSPEHLEEPISAFESEYLLRVALHEMTHALV
;
A
#
# COMPACT_ATOMS: atom_id res chain seq x y z
N PHE A 1 16.10 -2.61 2.76
CA PHE A 1 15.90 -2.53 1.30
C PHE A 1 14.88 -1.42 1.04
N ALA A 2 15.23 -0.34 0.34
CA ALA A 2 14.32 0.76 0.03
C ALA A 2 14.24 0.92 -1.50
N PHE A 3 13.27 0.26 -2.13
CA PHE A 3 13.19 0.15 -3.60
C PHE A 3 12.72 1.46 -4.24
N PHE A 4 11.51 1.91 -3.90
CA PHE A 4 10.91 3.09 -4.51
C PHE A 4 11.71 4.37 -4.24
N SER A 5 12.18 4.59 -3.01
CA SER A 5 12.95 5.80 -2.68
C SER A 5 14.29 5.93 -3.43
N ARG A 6 14.80 4.84 -4.01
CA ARG A 6 16.01 4.86 -4.86
C ARG A 6 15.72 5.15 -6.33
N LEU A 7 14.49 4.89 -6.78
CA LEU A 7 14.10 4.99 -8.20
C LEU A 7 13.22 6.21 -8.47
N LEU A 8 12.42 6.62 -7.50
CA LEU A 8 11.43 7.67 -7.62
C LEU A 8 11.83 8.84 -6.72
N ARG A 9 11.86 10.04 -7.31
CA ARG A 9 12.05 11.30 -6.60
C ARG A 9 10.73 12.05 -6.57
N VAL A 10 10.36 12.55 -5.40
CA VAL A 10 9.16 13.36 -5.21
C VAL A 10 9.54 14.75 -4.68
N VAL A 11 8.62 15.70 -4.79
CA VAL A 11 8.67 16.92 -3.98
C VAL A 11 8.16 16.55 -2.59
N PRO A 12 8.96 16.65 -1.53
CA PRO A 12 8.53 16.19 -0.21
C PRO A 12 7.30 16.94 0.30
N VAL A 13 6.45 16.25 1.05
CA VAL A 13 5.38 16.89 1.83
C VAL A 13 5.99 17.90 2.82
N ALA A 14 5.40 19.09 2.91
CA ALA A 14 5.83 20.11 3.86
C ALA A 14 5.20 19.84 5.23
N GLY A 15 6.03 19.52 6.23
CA GLY A 15 5.57 19.16 7.58
C GLY A 15 5.06 17.73 7.66
N ASN A 16 4.20 17.44 8.64
CA ASN A 16 3.65 16.10 8.82
C ASN A 16 2.58 15.80 7.76
N LEU A 17 2.67 14.64 7.14
CA LEU A 17 1.63 14.12 6.26
C LEU A 17 0.39 13.77 7.09
N ARG A 18 -0.70 14.49 6.83
CA ARG A 18 -1.99 14.27 7.48
C ARG A 18 -2.96 13.62 6.52
N LEU A 19 -3.85 12.78 7.06
CA LEU A 19 -4.90 12.10 6.30
C LEU A 19 -6.28 12.63 6.73
N GLY A 20 -7.14 12.87 5.75
CA GLY A 20 -8.54 13.28 5.94
C GLY A 20 -9.54 12.13 5.92
N ILE A 21 -9.09 10.91 5.62
CA ILE A 21 -9.93 9.70 5.56
C ILE A 21 -10.08 9.01 6.92
N SER A 22 -11.20 8.30 7.11
CA SER A 22 -11.43 7.40 8.25
C SER A 22 -11.31 5.91 7.89
N ARG A 23 -11.25 5.60 6.59
CA ARG A 23 -11.03 4.24 6.07
C ARG A 23 -10.20 4.31 4.80
N CYS A 24 -9.30 3.34 4.61
CA CYS A 24 -8.47 3.21 3.42
C CYS A 24 -8.61 1.81 2.80
N GLY A 25 -8.80 1.74 1.48
CA GLY A 25 -8.79 0.49 0.71
C GLY A 25 -10.15 -0.10 0.38
N PHE A 26 -10.12 -1.15 -0.47
CA PHE A 26 -11.29 -1.86 -0.99
C PHE A 26 -11.74 -3.01 -0.07
N SER A 27 -12.93 -3.57 -0.32
CA SER A 27 -13.42 -4.82 0.31
C SER A 27 -13.31 -4.84 1.85
N GLY A 28 -13.75 -3.75 2.48
CA GLY A 28 -13.73 -3.64 3.94
C GLY A 28 -12.44 -3.05 4.52
N GLY A 29 -11.42 -2.70 3.73
CA GLY A 29 -10.34 -1.76 4.04
C GLY A 29 -9.71 -1.78 5.44
N VAL A 30 -9.02 -0.70 5.80
CA VAL A 30 -8.45 -0.48 7.13
C VAL A 30 -9.08 0.75 7.74
N GLU A 31 -9.47 0.68 9.02
CA GLU A 31 -9.87 1.85 9.78
C GLU A 31 -8.65 2.72 10.06
N VAL A 32 -8.73 3.98 9.65
CA VAL A 32 -7.65 4.95 9.81
C VAL A 32 -7.88 5.71 11.10
N SER A 33 -6.91 5.61 12.01
CA SER A 33 -6.96 6.32 13.29
C SER A 33 -7.02 7.83 13.09
N ARG A 34 -7.77 8.53 13.96
CA ARG A 34 -7.82 10.01 13.97
C ARG A 34 -6.47 10.67 14.22
N GLU A 35 -5.52 9.94 14.80
CA GLU A 35 -4.13 10.38 15.00
C GLU A 35 -3.47 10.83 13.68
N TYR A 36 -3.81 10.20 12.55
CA TYR A 36 -3.30 10.62 11.24
C TYR A 36 -3.82 12.01 10.81
N ALA A 37 -5.02 12.39 11.23
CA ALA A 37 -5.56 13.72 10.97
C ALA A 37 -5.01 14.75 11.96
N GLU A 38 -4.94 14.40 13.24
CA GLU A 38 -4.58 15.32 14.33
C GLU A 38 -3.07 15.62 14.35
N HIS A 39 -2.26 14.56 14.33
CA HIS A 39 -0.80 14.64 14.46
C HIS A 39 -0.08 14.44 13.11
N GLY A 40 -0.61 13.58 12.25
CA GLY A 40 0.04 13.20 10.99
C GLY A 40 1.34 12.43 11.20
N VAL A 41 2.00 12.07 10.11
CA VAL A 41 3.26 11.31 10.11
C VAL A 41 4.39 12.22 9.63
N PRO A 42 5.47 12.42 10.42
CA PRO A 42 6.63 13.18 9.98
C PRO A 42 7.41 12.41 8.90
N ASP A 43 8.12 13.14 8.04
CA ASP A 43 9.02 12.58 7.01
C ASP A 43 8.35 11.53 6.11
N ALA A 44 7.05 11.69 5.85
CA ALA A 44 6.25 10.80 5.03
C ALA A 44 5.67 11.53 3.81
N ASP A 45 5.74 10.83 2.68
CA ASP A 45 5.27 11.31 1.38
C ASP A 45 4.04 10.56 0.87
N ILE A 46 3.82 9.38 1.44
CA ILE A 46 2.67 8.49 1.24
C ILE A 46 2.65 7.48 2.40
N ILE A 47 1.46 7.08 2.84
CA ILE A 47 1.27 6.04 3.87
C ILE A 47 0.64 4.79 3.24
N PHE A 48 1.29 3.64 3.40
CA PHE A 48 0.72 2.35 3.03
C PHE A 48 0.16 1.65 4.26
N PHE A 49 -1.15 1.42 4.26
CA PHE A 49 -1.80 0.47 5.16
C PHE A 49 -1.64 -0.92 4.56
N VAL A 50 -1.06 -1.85 5.31
CA VAL A 50 -0.76 -3.20 4.83
C VAL A 50 -1.61 -4.20 5.60
N THR A 51 -2.29 -5.11 4.89
CA THR A 51 -3.03 -6.21 5.49
C THR A 51 -2.73 -7.54 4.82
N ALA A 52 -3.01 -8.63 5.54
CA ALA A 52 -3.11 -9.96 4.96
C ALA A 52 -4.53 -10.49 5.21
N ARG A 53 -5.37 -10.50 4.18
CA ARG A 53 -6.78 -10.95 4.25
C ARG A 53 -7.13 -11.76 3.02
N PRO A 54 -7.96 -12.81 3.15
CA PRO A 54 -8.39 -13.61 2.01
C PRO A 54 -8.96 -12.72 0.90
N ILE A 55 -8.47 -12.92 -0.32
CA ILE A 55 -8.98 -12.24 -1.50
C ILE A 55 -10.10 -13.11 -2.05
N GLY A 56 -11.35 -12.64 -1.95
CA GLY A 56 -12.52 -13.45 -2.30
C GLY A 56 -12.53 -13.90 -3.77
N ALA A 57 -13.16 -15.05 -4.04
CA ALA A 57 -13.22 -15.71 -5.35
C ALA A 57 -13.76 -14.85 -6.51
N GLN A 58 -14.37 -13.69 -6.24
CA GLN A 58 -14.86 -12.77 -7.29
C GLN A 58 -13.73 -12.05 -8.03
N SER A 59 -12.52 -12.03 -7.48
CA SER A 59 -11.28 -11.53 -8.11
C SER A 59 -10.45 -12.64 -8.77
N GLY A 60 -10.93 -13.89 -8.75
CA GLY A 60 -10.17 -15.07 -9.18
C GLY A 60 -9.34 -15.67 -8.03
N ALA A 61 -9.32 -17.00 -7.95
CA ALA A 61 -8.65 -17.76 -6.88
C ALA A 61 -7.10 -17.69 -6.90
N ASP A 62 -6.52 -16.89 -7.81
CA ASP A 62 -5.08 -16.78 -8.04
C ASP A 62 -4.53 -15.37 -7.71
N THR A 63 -5.35 -14.47 -7.14
CA THR A 63 -4.86 -13.11 -6.83
C THR A 63 -3.94 -13.15 -5.61
N ILE A 64 -2.65 -12.90 -5.83
CA ILE A 64 -1.63 -12.90 -4.77
C ILE A 64 -1.73 -11.68 -3.87
N ALA A 65 -1.90 -10.50 -4.46
CA ALA A 65 -2.04 -9.24 -3.76
C ALA A 65 -2.80 -8.23 -4.61
N TYR A 66 -3.28 -7.16 -3.97
CA TYR A 66 -3.78 -5.98 -4.65
C TYR A 66 -3.35 -4.72 -3.90
N SER A 67 -3.31 -3.59 -4.61
CA SER A 67 -3.10 -2.29 -3.96
C SER A 67 -3.77 -1.16 -4.72
N GLY A 68 -4.11 -0.09 -4.00
CA GLY A 68 -4.62 1.14 -4.59
C GLY A 68 -4.60 2.30 -3.63
N HIS A 69 -4.53 3.52 -4.17
CA HIS A 69 -4.63 4.72 -3.36
C HIS A 69 -6.06 4.90 -2.82
N CYS A 70 -6.17 5.52 -1.65
CA CYS A 70 -7.44 5.81 -0.99
C CYS A 70 -7.59 7.29 -0.63
N GLU A 71 -6.50 8.06 -0.68
CA GLU A 71 -6.51 9.52 -0.55
C GLU A 71 -5.45 10.13 -1.47
N VAL A 72 -5.80 11.25 -2.07
CA VAL A 72 -4.92 12.10 -2.87
C VAL A 72 -4.90 13.52 -2.30
N ASP A 73 -3.80 14.23 -2.48
CA ASP A 73 -3.69 15.64 -2.11
C ASP A 73 -4.43 16.56 -3.11
N GLN A 74 -4.36 17.87 -2.89
CA GLN A 74 -4.99 18.88 -3.74
C GLN A 74 -4.46 18.94 -5.18
N PHE A 75 -3.34 18.28 -5.47
CA PHE A 75 -2.74 18.18 -6.79
C PHE A 75 -2.99 16.81 -7.45
N GLY A 76 -3.77 15.94 -6.80
CA GLY A 76 -4.06 14.60 -7.27
C GLY A 76 -2.94 13.60 -7.02
N ARG A 77 -1.97 13.93 -6.15
CA ARG A 77 -0.89 13.00 -5.79
C ARG A 77 -1.39 12.02 -4.72
N PRO A 78 -1.21 10.70 -4.90
CA PRO A 78 -1.50 9.72 -3.85
C PRO A 78 -0.74 9.98 -2.55
N VAL A 79 -1.46 10.02 -1.43
CA VAL A 79 -0.92 10.25 -0.08
C VAL A 79 -1.26 9.16 0.93
N ALA A 80 -2.28 8.35 0.64
CA ALA A 80 -2.53 7.11 1.36
C ALA A 80 -2.95 6.00 0.41
N ALA A 81 -2.54 4.78 0.74
CA ALA A 81 -2.85 3.59 -0.02
C ALA A 81 -3.09 2.38 0.88
N HIS A 82 -3.85 1.42 0.37
CA HIS A 82 -4.04 0.12 0.99
C HIS A 82 -3.43 -0.95 0.10
N PHE A 83 -2.59 -1.79 0.70
CA PHE A 83 -2.04 -3.00 0.11
C PHE A 83 -2.57 -4.21 0.89
N ASN A 84 -3.13 -5.18 0.18
CA ASN A 84 -3.55 -6.44 0.78
C ASN A 84 -2.87 -7.62 0.09
N TRP A 85 -2.36 -8.53 0.89
CA TRP A 85 -1.80 -9.79 0.44
C TRP A 85 -2.74 -10.94 0.80
N SER A 86 -2.94 -11.92 -0.11
CA SER A 86 -3.72 -13.11 0.22
C SER A 86 -2.90 -14.05 1.12
N PRO A 87 -3.38 -14.40 2.34
CA PRO A 87 -2.62 -15.23 3.26
C PRO A 87 -2.22 -16.61 2.70
N GLU A 88 -2.94 -17.14 1.72
CA GLU A 88 -2.61 -18.42 1.05
C GLU A 88 -1.30 -18.39 0.27
N HIS A 89 -0.77 -17.19 -0.01
CA HIS A 89 0.50 -16.97 -0.71
C HIS A 89 1.59 -16.41 0.23
N LEU A 90 1.42 -16.49 1.56
CA LEU A 90 2.43 -16.06 2.56
C LEU A 90 3.25 -17.22 3.14
N GLU A 91 3.24 -18.39 2.51
CA GLU A 91 4.11 -19.49 2.93
C GLU A 91 5.58 -19.15 2.68
N GLU A 92 6.49 -19.78 3.44
CA GLU A 92 7.92 -19.59 3.24
C GLU A 92 8.30 -20.02 1.82
N PRO A 93 8.90 -19.13 0.99
CA PRO A 93 9.25 -19.49 -0.37
C PRO A 93 10.23 -20.67 -0.40
N ILE A 94 9.96 -21.67 -1.22
CA ILE A 94 10.78 -22.87 -1.35
C ILE A 94 11.99 -22.66 -2.27
N SER A 95 12.09 -21.49 -2.92
CA SER A 95 13.23 -21.12 -3.77
C SER A 95 13.53 -19.62 -3.78
N ALA A 96 14.75 -19.28 -4.18
CA ALA A 96 15.14 -17.89 -4.43
C ALA A 96 14.33 -17.25 -5.57
N PHE A 97 13.97 -18.05 -6.59
CA PHE A 97 13.13 -17.59 -7.70
C PHE A 97 11.74 -17.19 -7.19
N GLU A 98 11.11 -18.02 -6.37
CA GLU A 98 9.79 -17.74 -5.80
C GLU A 98 9.83 -16.52 -4.88
N SER A 99 10.87 -16.39 -4.04
CA SER A 99 11.09 -15.19 -3.22
C SER A 99 11.14 -13.92 -4.07
N GLU A 100 11.89 -13.96 -5.18
CA GLU A 100 12.00 -12.83 -6.10
C GLU A 100 10.69 -12.55 -6.82
N TYR A 101 9.97 -13.59 -7.25
CA TYR A 101 8.67 -13.48 -7.89
C TYR A 101 7.65 -12.79 -6.98
N LEU A 102 7.47 -13.27 -5.75
CA LEU A 102 6.55 -12.70 -4.77
C LEU A 102 6.92 -11.25 -4.41
N LEU A 103 8.23 -10.96 -4.27
CA LEU A 103 8.69 -9.58 -4.07
C LEU A 103 8.33 -8.69 -5.27
N ARG A 104 8.49 -9.18 -6.50
CA ARG A 104 8.13 -8.42 -7.72
C ARG A 104 6.63 -8.20 -7.82
N VAL A 105 5.81 -9.16 -7.41
CA VAL A 105 4.35 -8.99 -7.30
C VAL A 105 4.02 -7.88 -6.29
N ALA A 106 4.62 -7.91 -5.10
CA ALA A 106 4.41 -6.83 -4.11
C ALA A 106 4.76 -5.45 -4.68
N LEU A 107 5.91 -5.34 -5.36
CA LEU A 107 6.34 -4.07 -5.98
C LEU A 107 5.43 -3.64 -7.15
N HIS A 108 4.95 -4.59 -7.96
CA HIS A 108 3.99 -4.33 -9.03
C HIS A 108 2.70 -3.73 -8.46
N GLU A 109 2.10 -4.39 -7.47
CA GLU A 109 0.86 -3.92 -6.85
C GLU A 109 1.07 -2.58 -6.15
N MET A 110 2.14 -2.43 -5.35
CA MET A 110 2.45 -1.13 -4.73
C MET A 110 2.59 0.00 -5.75
N THR A 111 3.00 -0.29 -6.99
CA THR A 111 3.08 0.72 -8.06
C THR A 111 1.70 1.18 -8.52
N HIS A 112 0.68 0.32 -8.53
CA HIS A 112 -0.71 0.72 -8.80
C HIS A 112 -1.25 1.74 -7.80
N ALA A 113 -0.76 1.71 -6.55
CA ALA A 113 -1.11 2.70 -5.54
C ALA A 113 -0.42 4.07 -5.72
N LEU A 114 0.56 4.18 -6.62
CA LEU A 114 1.30 5.43 -6.87
C LEU A 114 0.71 6.26 -8.02
N VAL A 115 -0.40 5.83 -8.61
CA VAL A 115 -1.09 6.49 -9.74
C VAL A 115 -2.57 6.71 -9.45
#